data_AF-A0A662IMP6-F1
#
_entry.id   AF-A0A662IMP6-F1
#
_cell.length_a   1.000
_cell.length_b   1.000
_cell.length_c   1.000
_cell.angle_alpha   90.00
_cell.angle_beta   90.00
_cell.angle_gamma   90.00
#
_symmetry.space_group_name_H-M   'P 1'
#
loop_
_entity.id
_entity.type
_entity.pdbx_description
1 polymer ?
#
loop_
_entity_poly.entity_id
_entity_poly.type
_entity_poly.pdbx_seq_one_letter_code
_entity_poly.pdbx_strand_id
1 'polypeptide(L)'
;MSATILVEKLDQPPMESREVELVERKGLGHPDYIADAIAEAVSRELCKWYIEHFGRILHHNVDKVLVVGGQAWRVFGKGEVLHPISIIVSGRVTTEVRHPDGSVEMIPVGGIILSAAKKWLRENIRYLDVER
;
A
#
# COMPACT_ATOMS: atom_id res chain seq x y z
N MET A 1 -20.77 -5.09 -27.87
CA MET A 1 -20.25 -3.75 -28.20
C MET A 1 -18.79 -3.91 -28.55
N SER A 2 -18.32 -3.43 -29.71
CA SER A 2 -16.88 -3.41 -29.99
C SER A 2 -16.24 -2.27 -29.20
N ALA A 3 -15.07 -2.50 -28.62
CA ALA A 3 -14.31 -1.43 -27.98
C ALA A 3 -13.94 -0.36 -29.03
N THR A 4 -14.03 0.91 -28.65
CA THR A 4 -13.53 2.01 -29.47
C THR A 4 -12.01 2.06 -29.31
N ILE A 5 -11.29 1.73 -30.38
CA ILE A 5 -9.82 1.81 -30.42
C ILE A 5 -9.48 2.87 -31.47
N LEU A 6 -8.79 3.93 -31.04
CA LEU A 6 -8.27 4.98 -31.90
C LEU A 6 -6.75 4.82 -32.00
N VAL A 7 -6.22 4.80 -33.21
CA VAL A 7 -4.78 4.79 -33.48
C VAL A 7 -4.48 6.00 -34.35
N GLU A 8 -3.56 6.86 -33.91
CA GLU A 8 -3.12 8.05 -34.62
C GLU A 8 -1.59 8.19 -34.57
N LYS A 9 -1.04 8.96 -35.51
CA LYS A 9 0.40 9.24 -35.54
C LYS A 9 0.75 10.28 -34.48
N LEU A 10 1.72 9.97 -33.62
CA LEU A 10 2.31 10.95 -32.71
C LEU A 10 3.35 11.80 -33.45
N ASP A 11 3.19 13.13 -33.45
CA ASP A 11 4.12 14.08 -34.06
C ASP A 11 5.01 14.74 -32.99
N GLN A 12 5.87 13.93 -32.36
CA GLN A 12 6.84 14.38 -31.36
C GLN A 12 8.17 13.65 -31.53
N PRO A 13 9.32 14.31 -31.26
CA PRO A 13 10.62 13.65 -31.28
C PRO A 13 10.70 12.58 -30.18
N PRO A 14 11.34 11.42 -30.45
CA PRO A 14 11.62 10.41 -29.44
C PRO A 14 12.34 10.99 -28.22
N MET A 15 12.13 10.42 -27.03
CA MET A 15 12.77 10.92 -25.81
C MET A 15 14.29 10.93 -25.95
N GLU A 16 14.88 9.91 -26.58
CA GLU A 16 16.34 9.79 -26.78
C GLU A 16 16.93 10.87 -27.71
N SER A 17 16.08 11.62 -28.41
CA SER A 17 16.50 12.72 -29.31
C SER A 17 16.34 14.12 -28.70
N ARG A 18 15.83 14.21 -27.48
CA ARG A 18 15.69 15.48 -26.77
C ARG A 18 17.02 15.92 -26.18
N GLU A 19 17.22 17.24 -26.07
CA GLU A 19 18.46 17.82 -25.53
C GLU A 19 18.67 17.52 -24.04
N VAL A 20 17.58 17.41 -23.27
CA VAL A 20 17.61 17.21 -21.81
C VAL A 20 16.57 16.18 -21.41
N GLU A 21 16.98 15.24 -20.56
CA GLU A 21 16.13 14.23 -19.92
C GLU A 21 16.47 14.12 -18.43
N LEU A 22 15.45 14.00 -17.58
CA LEU A 22 15.59 13.75 -16.15
C LEU A 22 14.62 12.64 -15.72
N VAL A 23 15.16 11.65 -15.01
CA VAL A 23 14.40 10.48 -14.52
C VAL A 23 14.67 10.28 -13.04
N GLU A 24 13.62 10.01 -12.26
CA GLU A 24 13.70 9.68 -10.84
C GLU A 24 13.05 8.32 -10.57
N ARG A 25 13.66 7.55 -9.66
CA ARG A 25 13.05 6.34 -9.09
C ARG A 25 13.23 6.34 -7.58
N LYS A 26 12.11 6.30 -6.85
CA LYS A 26 12.09 6.09 -5.40
C LYS A 26 12.23 4.59 -5.11
N GLY A 27 13.24 4.23 -4.31
CA GLY A 27 13.57 2.85 -3.99
C GLY A 27 12.68 2.24 -2.89
N LEU A 28 12.88 0.94 -2.65
CA LEU A 28 12.08 0.13 -1.71
C LEU A 28 11.93 0.74 -0.30
N GLY A 29 12.99 1.36 0.23
CA GLY A 29 13.01 1.96 1.56
C GLY A 29 12.63 3.44 1.60
N HIS A 30 12.27 4.04 0.47
CA HIS A 30 11.81 5.43 0.45
C HIS A 30 10.45 5.53 1.16
N PRO A 31 10.21 6.51 2.06
CA PRO A 31 8.94 6.62 2.80
C PRO A 31 7.69 6.64 1.91
N ASP A 32 7.71 7.37 0.80
CA ASP A 32 6.60 7.36 -0.16
C ASP A 32 6.36 5.97 -0.77
N TYR A 33 7.43 5.25 -1.15
CA TYR A 33 7.30 3.89 -1.69
C TYR A 33 6.74 2.93 -0.63
N ILE A 34 7.15 3.10 0.64
CA ILE A 34 6.61 2.32 1.76
C ILE A 34 5.10 2.59 1.92
N ALA A 35 4.66 3.85 1.80
CA ALA A 35 3.25 4.19 1.86
C ALA A 35 2.45 3.50 0.73
N ASP A 36 2.93 3.60 -0.51
CA ASP A 36 2.32 2.97 -1.69
C ASP A 36 2.26 1.44 -1.53
N ALA A 37 3.36 0.83 -1.10
CA ALA A 37 3.46 -0.60 -0.98
C ALA A 37 2.60 -1.17 0.16
N ILE A 38 2.48 -0.45 1.28
CA ILE A 38 1.54 -0.82 2.35
C ILE A 38 0.10 -0.68 1.88
N ALA A 39 -0.26 0.41 1.19
CA ALA A 39 -1.61 0.60 0.65
C ALA A 39 -2.02 -0.58 -0.25
N GLU A 40 -1.14 -0.96 -1.17
CA GLU A 40 -1.36 -2.09 -2.08
C GLU A 40 -1.37 -3.43 -1.35
N ALA A 41 -0.45 -3.67 -0.42
CA ALA A 41 -0.43 -4.91 0.37
C ALA A 41 -1.75 -5.10 1.15
N VAL A 42 -2.26 -4.03 1.76
CA VAL A 42 -3.54 -4.04 2.47
C VAL A 42 -4.70 -4.31 1.50
N SER A 43 -4.75 -3.61 0.36
CA SER A 43 -5.77 -3.81 -0.68
C SER A 43 -5.83 -5.27 -1.14
N ARG A 44 -4.66 -5.89 -1.39
CA ARG A 44 -4.57 -7.29 -1.81
C ARG A 44 -5.06 -8.27 -0.76
N GLU A 45 -4.72 -8.07 0.51
CA GLU A 45 -5.19 -8.95 1.58
C GLU A 45 -6.70 -8.78 1.84
N LEU A 46 -7.25 -7.56 1.72
CA LEU A 46 -8.71 -7.35 1.73
C LEU A 46 -9.40 -8.07 0.57
N CYS A 47 -8.86 -7.96 -0.66
CA CYS A 47 -9.38 -8.67 -1.81
C CYS A 47 -9.42 -10.18 -1.59
N LYS A 48 -8.32 -10.78 -1.12
CA LYS A 48 -8.25 -12.22 -0.83
C LYS A 48 -9.28 -12.63 0.21
N TRP A 49 -9.35 -11.88 1.31
CA TRP A 49 -10.28 -12.17 2.40
C TRP A 49 -11.73 -12.11 1.90
N TYR A 50 -12.09 -11.08 1.12
CA TYR A 50 -13.43 -10.97 0.53
C TYR A 50 -13.77 -12.09 -0.46
N ILE A 51 -12.81 -12.50 -1.30
CA ILE A 51 -13.02 -13.63 -2.22
C ILE A 51 -13.24 -14.93 -1.44
N GLU A 52 -12.42 -15.18 -0.42
CA GLU A 52 -12.52 -16.39 0.40
C GLU A 52 -13.86 -16.48 1.16
N HIS A 53 -14.36 -15.36 1.68
CA HIS A 53 -15.56 -15.35 2.54
C HIS A 53 -16.86 -15.06 1.78
N PHE A 54 -16.81 -14.30 0.68
CA PHE A 54 -18.00 -13.84 -0.06
C PHE A 54 -18.00 -14.18 -1.54
N GLY A 55 -16.94 -14.82 -2.06
CA GLY A 55 -16.82 -15.18 -3.48
C GLY A 55 -16.66 -13.98 -4.43
N ARG A 56 -16.50 -12.77 -3.89
CA ARG A 56 -16.35 -11.53 -4.68
C ARG A 56 -15.62 -10.47 -3.87
N ILE A 57 -14.99 -9.52 -4.55
CA ILE A 57 -14.38 -8.36 -3.90
C ILE A 57 -15.48 -7.39 -3.48
N LEU A 58 -15.43 -6.93 -2.23
CA LEU A 58 -16.31 -5.86 -1.73
C LEU A 58 -15.64 -4.49 -1.89
N HIS A 59 -16.44 -3.42 -1.82
CA HIS A 59 -15.94 -2.07 -2.02
C HIS A 59 -14.91 -1.69 -0.94
N HIS A 60 -13.71 -1.33 -1.39
CA HIS A 60 -12.69 -0.71 -0.56
C HIS A 60 -11.75 0.15 -1.42
N ASN A 61 -11.17 1.17 -0.79
CA ASN A 61 -10.13 2.04 -1.34
C ASN A 61 -9.24 2.45 -0.15
N VAL A 62 -8.04 1.90 -0.07
CA VAL A 62 -7.08 2.08 1.05
C VAL A 62 -5.80 2.82 0.62
N ASP A 63 -5.96 3.71 -0.35
CA ASP A 63 -4.91 4.46 -1.06
C ASP A 63 -4.45 5.73 -0.33
N LYS A 64 -4.78 5.89 0.96
CA LYS A 64 -4.42 7.07 1.77
C LYS A 64 -3.56 6.64 2.95
N VAL A 65 -2.31 6.27 2.69
CA VAL A 65 -1.35 5.88 3.73
C VAL A 65 -0.41 7.05 4.03
N LEU A 66 -0.29 7.38 5.32
CA LEU A 66 0.65 8.38 5.82
C LEU A 66 1.74 7.70 6.63
N VAL A 67 3.00 7.92 6.22
CA VAL A 67 4.19 7.51 6.98
C VAL A 67 4.77 8.72 7.68
N VAL A 68 4.61 8.78 9.00
CA VAL A 68 5.16 9.84 9.85
C VAL A 68 6.52 9.39 10.39
N GLY A 69 7.56 10.17 10.07
CA GLY A 69 8.93 9.86 10.45
C GLY A 69 9.12 9.78 11.97
N GLY A 70 9.91 8.79 12.39
CA GLY A 70 10.40 8.66 13.75
C GLY A 70 11.66 9.48 14.03
N GLN A 71 12.37 9.12 15.09
CA GLN A 71 13.69 9.65 15.42
C GLN A 71 14.63 8.51 15.77
N ALA A 72 15.87 8.61 15.31
CA ALA A 72 16.90 7.62 15.62
C ALA A 72 18.24 8.28 15.93
N TRP A 73 18.92 7.76 16.95
CA TRP A 73 20.31 8.05 17.22
C TRP A 73 21.19 6.94 16.65
N ARG A 74 22.35 7.31 16.09
CA ARG A 74 23.23 6.39 15.38
C ARG A 74 24.68 6.83 15.46
N VAL A 75 25.56 5.86 15.65
CA VAL A 75 27.02 5.93 15.54
C VAL A 75 27.53 4.67 14.85
N PHE A 76 28.80 4.61 14.46
CA PHE A 76 29.34 3.36 13.91
C PHE A 76 29.21 2.21 14.92
N GLY A 77 28.63 1.09 14.47
CA GLY A 77 28.44 -0.11 15.29
C GLY A 77 27.29 -0.07 16.30
N LYS A 78 26.57 1.05 16.45
CA LYS A 78 25.44 1.17 17.39
C LYS A 78 24.38 2.16 16.90
N GLY A 79 23.11 1.85 17.12
CA GLY A 79 22.02 2.79 16.92
C GLY A 79 20.81 2.42 17.76
N GLU A 80 19.91 3.38 17.93
CA GLU A 80 18.69 3.22 18.69
C GLU A 80 17.58 4.08 18.06
N VAL A 81 16.40 3.50 17.94
CA VAL A 81 15.18 4.23 17.59
C VAL A 81 14.69 4.92 18.87
N LEU A 82 14.74 6.25 18.89
CA LEU A 82 14.29 7.08 20.01
C LEU A 82 12.79 7.32 19.98
N HIS A 83 12.24 7.46 18.77
CA HIS A 83 10.81 7.61 18.52
C HIS A 83 10.43 6.75 17.32
N PRO A 84 9.39 5.89 17.40
CA PRO A 84 9.03 4.99 16.33
C PRO A 84 8.47 5.74 15.12
N ILE A 85 8.57 5.10 13.95
CA ILE A 85 7.82 5.52 12.77
C ILE A 85 6.35 5.22 13.02
N SER A 86 5.47 6.19 12.77
CA SER A 86 4.03 5.98 12.86
C SER A 86 3.43 5.86 11.46
N ILE A 87 2.64 4.82 11.22
CA ILE A 87 1.99 4.58 9.93
C ILE A 87 0.47 4.61 10.13
N ILE A 88 -0.20 5.50 9.40
CA ILE A 88 -1.66 5.65 9.42
C ILE A 88 -2.18 5.17 8.07
N VAL A 89 -2.91 4.06 8.09
CA VAL A 89 -3.63 3.56 6.91
C VAL A 89 -5.05 4.12 6.95
N SER A 90 -5.40 4.92 5.95
CA SER A 90 -6.71 5.54 5.81
C SER A 90 -7.36 5.15 4.49
N GLY A 91 -8.70 5.23 4.46
CA GLY A 91 -9.48 4.82 3.30
C GLY A 91 -10.94 4.53 3.61
N ARG A 92 -11.57 3.84 2.66
CA ARG A 92 -12.93 3.31 2.76
C ARG A 92 -12.86 1.81 2.64
N VAL A 93 -13.62 1.09 3.45
CA VAL A 93 -13.63 -0.37 3.52
C VAL A 93 -15.03 -0.80 3.92
N THR A 94 -15.54 -1.87 3.30
CA THR A 94 -16.74 -2.53 3.82
C THR A 94 -16.37 -3.19 5.15
N THR A 95 -17.05 -2.80 6.23
CA THR A 95 -16.81 -3.28 7.60
C THR A 95 -17.84 -4.30 8.07
N GLU A 96 -19.00 -4.35 7.43
CA GLU A 96 -20.09 -5.27 7.74
C GLU A 96 -20.79 -5.73 6.46
N VAL A 97 -21.33 -6.95 6.48
CA VAL A 97 -22.18 -7.50 5.43
C VAL A 97 -23.48 -7.99 6.06
N ARG A 98 -24.62 -7.55 5.51
CA ARG A 98 -25.95 -8.05 5.87
C ARG A 98 -26.37 -9.16 4.91
N HIS A 99 -26.74 -10.30 5.47
CA HIS A 99 -27.24 -11.45 4.72
C HIS A 99 -28.78 -11.40 4.59
N PRO A 100 -29.38 -12.12 3.62
CA PRO A 100 -30.82 -12.13 3.41
C PRO A 100 -31.64 -12.65 4.60
N ASP A 101 -31.03 -13.48 5.46
CA ASP A 101 -31.63 -14.00 6.69
C ASP A 101 -31.64 -12.97 7.84
N GLY A 102 -31.11 -11.77 7.61
CA GLY A 102 -31.02 -10.70 8.60
C GLY A 102 -29.77 -10.76 9.47
N SER A 103 -28.91 -11.77 9.32
CA SER A 103 -27.64 -11.83 10.05
C SER A 103 -26.65 -10.77 9.56
N VAL A 104 -25.80 -10.29 10.48
CA VAL A 104 -24.75 -9.30 10.21
C VAL A 104 -23.40 -9.95 10.48
N GLU A 105 -22.55 -9.95 9.47
CA GLU A 105 -21.18 -10.44 9.58
C GLU A 105 -20.21 -9.26 9.61
N MET A 106 -19.40 -9.20 10.67
CA MET A 106 -18.40 -8.14 10.86
C MET A 106 -17.07 -8.57 10.24
N ILE A 107 -16.49 -7.70 9.43
CA ILE A 107 -15.21 -7.95 8.76
C ILE A 107 -14.08 -7.49 9.70
N PRO A 108 -13.04 -8.31 9.97
CA PRO A 108 -11.95 -7.98 10.88
C PRO A 108 -10.92 -7.03 10.24
N VAL A 109 -11.39 -5.91 9.71
CA VAL A 109 -10.62 -4.94 8.92
C VAL A 109 -9.31 -4.53 9.61
N GLY A 110 -9.37 -4.15 10.88
CA GLY A 110 -8.16 -3.71 11.61
C GLY A 110 -7.07 -4.78 11.68
N GLY A 111 -7.47 -6.05 11.89
CA GLY A 111 -6.54 -7.18 11.92
C GLY A 111 -5.90 -7.45 10.55
N ILE A 112 -6.70 -7.38 9.48
CA ILE A 112 -6.21 -7.55 8.10
C ILE A 112 -5.20 -6.46 7.75
N ILE A 113 -5.55 -5.19 8.02
CA ILE A 113 -4.68 -4.03 7.73
C ILE A 113 -3.35 -4.15 8.47
N LEU A 114 -3.40 -4.38 9.80
CA LEU A 114 -2.21 -4.43 10.63
C LEU A 114 -1.29 -5.60 10.23
N SER A 115 -1.88 -6.78 9.97
CA SER A 115 -1.14 -7.97 9.55
C SER A 115 -0.46 -7.74 8.20
N ALA A 116 -1.19 -7.21 7.21
CA ALA A 116 -0.67 -6.95 5.87
C ALA A 116 0.50 -5.94 5.89
N ALA A 117 0.33 -4.82 6.59
CA ALA A 117 1.36 -3.78 6.71
C ALA A 117 2.63 -4.31 7.40
N LYS A 118 2.48 -4.98 8.56
CA LYS A 118 3.60 -5.56 9.28
C LYS A 118 4.32 -6.65 8.48
N LYS A 119 3.55 -7.52 7.80
CA LYS A 119 4.12 -8.56 6.95
C LYS A 119 4.99 -7.96 5.86
N TRP A 120 4.48 -6.97 5.12
CA TRP A 120 5.24 -6.32 4.06
C TRP A 120 6.53 -5.69 4.59
N LEU A 121 6.47 -4.97 5.72
CA LEU A 121 7.66 -4.36 6.33
C LEU A 121 8.71 -5.41 6.74
N ARG A 122 8.31 -6.52 7.40
CA ARG A 122 9.25 -7.59 7.79
C ARG A 122 9.92 -8.25 6.59
N GLU A 123 9.18 -8.45 5.50
CA GLU A 123 9.69 -9.10 4.30
C GLU A 123 10.64 -8.20 3.49
N ASN A 124 10.50 -6.87 3.59
CA ASN A 124 11.18 -5.93 2.71
C ASN A 124 12.24 -5.06 3.40
N ILE A 125 12.11 -4.78 4.71
CA ILE A 125 12.99 -3.85 5.45
C ILE A 125 13.72 -4.59 6.57
N ARG A 126 14.89 -5.15 6.25
CA ARG A 126 15.67 -6.07 7.09
C ARG A 126 15.99 -5.59 8.53
N TYR A 127 16.28 -4.31 8.71
CA TYR A 127 16.73 -3.73 9.99
C TYR A 127 15.68 -2.85 10.66
N LEU A 128 14.42 -2.97 10.24
CA LEU A 128 13.29 -2.33 10.92
C LEU A 128 12.59 -3.37 11.79
N ASP A 129 12.65 -3.18 13.10
CA ASP A 129 11.79 -3.92 14.02
C ASP A 129 10.38 -3.32 13.90
N VAL A 130 9.39 -4.15 13.57
CA VAL A 130 8.00 -3.70 13.34
C VAL A 130 7.13 -3.79 14.60
N GLU A 131 7.68 -4.36 15.68
CA GLU A 131 6.99 -4.49 16.98
C GLU A 131 7.44 -3.43 17.98
N ARG A 132 8.45 -2.62 17.63
CA ARG A 132 9.01 -1.54 18.44
C ARG A 132 8.95 -0.22 17.68
#